data_AF-A0A942C621-F1
#
_entry.id   AF-A0A942C621-F1
#
_cell.length_a   1.000
_cell.length_b   1.000
_cell.length_c   1.000
_cell.angle_alpha   90.00
_cell.angle_beta   90.00
_cell.angle_gamma   90.00
#
_symmetry.space_group_name_H-M   'P 1'
#
loop_
_entity.id
_entity.type
_entity.pdbx_description
1 polymer ?
#
loop_
_entity_poly.entity_id
_entity_poly.type
_entity_poly.pdbx_seq_one_letter_code
_entity_poly.pdbx_strand_id
1 'polypeptide(L)'
;MKKENHASRRKFLQKIAATSMATAATPFASLAAREKAEERILHYEKPISANDKIRIGVIGYGVQGHMDLDTALKVPGVELAGICDLYTGRLENAKERFGNDLYTTRNYKDLLDRKDVDAVLICTHDVWHSRITLDALAKGKHVYCEKPMVYKISEGYPVMAAAKKSGKVFQVGSQRVSSLGYLKAKELLAAGEIG
;
A
#
# COMPACT_ATOMS: atom_id res chain seq x y z
N MET A 1 -45.12 63.88 8.54
CA MET A 1 -44.51 63.05 9.59
C MET A 1 -44.03 61.73 8.98
N LYS A 2 -42.77 61.64 8.54
CA LYS A 2 -42.13 60.38 8.13
C LYS A 2 -40.71 60.39 8.70
N LYS A 3 -40.48 59.57 9.74
CA LYS A 3 -39.17 59.38 10.37
C LYS A 3 -38.31 58.54 9.42
N GLU A 4 -37.20 59.09 8.95
CA GLU A 4 -36.20 58.33 8.19
C GLU A 4 -35.53 57.31 9.12
N ASN A 5 -35.63 56.05 8.72
CA ASN A 5 -35.18 54.91 9.48
C ASN A 5 -33.67 54.74 9.31
N HIS A 6 -32.88 55.53 10.04
CA HIS A 6 -31.42 55.41 10.15
C HIS A 6 -31.00 54.18 10.98
N ALA A 7 -31.61 53.02 10.72
CA ALA A 7 -31.14 51.71 11.18
C ALA A 7 -29.91 51.24 10.38
N SER A 8 -28.89 52.10 10.39
CA SER A 8 -27.46 51.85 10.46
C SER A 8 -26.90 50.67 9.65
N ARG A 9 -26.45 50.99 8.43
CA ARG A 9 -25.42 50.24 7.67
C ARG A 9 -24.22 49.82 8.55
N ARG A 10 -23.88 50.59 9.58
CA ARG A 10 -22.83 50.26 10.56
C ARG A 10 -23.19 49.03 11.40
N LYS A 11 -24.45 48.87 11.83
CA LYS A 11 -24.90 47.64 12.51
C LYS A 11 -24.87 46.42 11.60
N PHE A 12 -25.16 46.60 10.31
CA PHE A 12 -25.07 45.53 9.32
C PHE A 12 -23.62 45.09 9.08
N LEU A 13 -22.70 46.03 8.87
CA LEU A 13 -21.27 45.74 8.71
C LEU A 13 -20.64 45.15 9.98
N GLN A 14 -21.05 45.62 11.16
CA GLN A 14 -20.64 45.02 12.45
C GLN A 14 -21.16 43.59 12.62
N LYS A 15 -22.40 43.30 12.19
CA LYS A 15 -22.94 41.94 12.18
C LYS A 15 -22.20 41.02 11.20
N ILE A 16 -21.84 41.50 10.01
CA ILE A 16 -21.05 40.72 9.06
C ILE A 16 -19.66 40.43 9.65
N ALA A 17 -18.94 41.44 10.14
CA ALA A 17 -17.60 41.26 10.70
C ALA A 17 -17.57 40.30 11.91
N ALA A 18 -18.58 40.37 12.79
CA ALA A 18 -18.71 39.45 13.92
C ALA A 18 -19.02 38.00 13.50
N THR A 19 -19.77 37.82 12.41
CA THR A 19 -20.12 36.48 11.89
C THR A 19 -18.94 35.84 11.14
N SER A 20 -18.12 36.63 10.45
CA SER A 20 -16.91 36.15 9.75
C SER A 20 -15.83 35.64 10.69
N MET A 21 -15.70 36.23 11.89
CA MET A 21 -14.72 35.75 12.88
C MET A 21 -15.16 34.45 13.57
N ALA A 22 -16.47 34.22 13.73
CA ALA A 22 -16.99 32.99 14.31
C ALA A 22 -16.86 31.78 13.36
N THR A 23 -16.89 31.99 12.04
CA THR A 23 -16.72 30.93 11.03
C THR A 23 -15.27 30.73 10.57
N ALA A 24 -14.41 31.73 10.74
CA ALA A 24 -12.97 31.62 10.44
C ALA A 24 -12.17 30.89 11.53
N ALA A 25 -12.71 30.75 12.74
CA ALA A 25 -12.03 30.11 13.86
C ALA A 25 -12.19 28.58 13.90
N THR A 26 -13.11 28.01 13.13
CA THR A 26 -13.11 26.57 12.85
C THR A 26 -12.21 26.35 11.65
N PRO A 27 -11.05 25.67 11.78
CA PRO A 27 -10.30 25.23 10.62
C PRO A 27 -11.28 24.45 9.73
N PHE A 28 -11.36 24.76 8.43
CA PHE A 28 -12.09 23.89 7.49
C PHE A 28 -11.54 22.44 7.55
N ALA A 29 -10.30 22.28 8.01
CA ALA A 29 -9.66 21.02 8.36
C ALA A 29 -10.31 20.28 9.56
N SER A 30 -11.15 20.94 10.36
CA SER A 30 -11.85 20.35 11.52
C SER A 30 -13.18 19.69 11.14
N LEU A 31 -13.82 20.10 10.05
CA LEU A 31 -14.98 19.40 9.46
C LEU A 31 -14.53 18.31 8.48
N ALA A 32 -13.38 18.54 7.82
CA ALA A 32 -12.62 17.50 7.13
C ALA A 32 -11.64 16.78 8.06
N ALA A 33 -11.82 16.90 9.38
CA ALA A 33 -11.09 16.08 10.34
C ALA A 33 -11.60 14.66 10.13
N ARG A 34 -10.89 13.99 9.21
CA ARG A 34 -10.80 12.56 9.02
C ARG A 34 -11.34 11.87 10.27
N GLU A 35 -12.57 11.37 10.20
CA GLU A 35 -12.84 10.12 10.88
C GLU A 35 -11.70 9.21 10.42
N LYS A 36 -10.73 9.00 11.31
CA LYS A 36 -9.77 7.93 11.11
C LYS A 36 -10.66 6.70 11.03
N ALA A 37 -10.80 6.15 9.82
CA ALA A 37 -11.42 4.85 9.65
C ALA A 37 -10.82 3.93 10.72
N GLU A 38 -11.65 3.22 11.47
CA GLU A 38 -11.16 2.27 12.46
C GLU A 38 -10.19 1.29 11.76
N GLU A 39 -8.89 1.44 12.02
CA GLU A 39 -7.89 0.51 11.51
C GLU A 39 -7.86 -0.70 12.45
N ARG A 40 -8.46 -1.81 12.02
CA ARG A 40 -8.29 -3.11 12.69
C ARG A 40 -7.18 -3.88 12.00
N ILE A 41 -6.01 -3.87 12.63
CA ILE A 41 -4.85 -4.68 12.19
C ILE A 41 -4.88 -5.99 12.96
N LEU A 42 -4.83 -7.11 12.24
CA LEU A 42 -4.56 -8.40 12.87
C LEU A 42 -3.12 -8.39 13.40
N HIS A 43 -2.97 -8.43 14.72
CA HIS A 43 -1.66 -8.47 15.34
C HIS A 43 -1.08 -9.87 15.29
N TYR A 44 0.17 -9.97 14.84
CA TYR A 44 0.94 -11.20 14.95
C TYR A 44 1.45 -11.35 16.39
N GLU A 45 0.94 -12.34 17.13
CA GLU A 45 1.17 -12.47 18.57
C GLU A 45 2.55 -13.04 18.94
N LYS A 46 3.31 -13.56 17.97
CA LYS A 46 4.56 -14.26 18.25
C LYS A 46 5.73 -13.26 18.40
N PRO A 47 6.58 -13.39 19.44
CA PRO A 47 7.79 -12.58 19.55
C PRO A 47 8.72 -12.87 18.37
N ILE A 48 9.32 -11.81 17.82
CA ILE A 48 10.16 -11.89 16.62
C ILE A 48 11.62 -11.85 17.02
N SER A 49 12.33 -12.93 16.76
CA SER A 49 13.78 -13.00 16.89
C SER A 49 14.48 -12.48 15.62
N ALA A 50 15.79 -12.29 15.70
CA ALA A 50 16.58 -11.88 14.53
C ALA A 50 16.48 -12.87 13.35
N ASN A 51 16.28 -14.15 13.62
CA ASN A 51 16.12 -15.19 12.59
C ASN A 51 14.72 -15.22 11.96
N ASP A 52 13.75 -14.55 12.59
CA ASP A 52 12.37 -14.46 12.09
C ASP A 52 12.18 -13.25 11.16
N LYS A 53 13.23 -12.44 10.98
CA LYS A 53 13.19 -11.26 10.11
C LYS A 53 13.13 -11.68 8.64
N ILE A 54 12.28 -11.01 7.87
CA ILE A 54 12.12 -11.22 6.43
C ILE A 54 12.49 -9.93 5.71
N ARG A 55 13.48 -10.01 4.83
CA ARG A 55 13.92 -8.88 4.01
C ARG A 55 13.24 -8.91 2.65
N ILE A 56 12.47 -7.86 2.38
CA ILE A 56 11.71 -7.72 1.15
C ILE A 56 12.40 -6.76 0.17
N GLY A 57 12.38 -7.12 -1.10
CA GLY A 57 12.68 -6.23 -2.22
C GLY A 57 11.41 -5.80 -2.94
N VAL A 58 11.36 -4.58 -3.48
CA VAL A 58 10.21 -4.11 -4.29
C VAL A 58 10.63 -3.95 -5.75
N ILE A 59 9.87 -4.54 -6.67
CA ILE A 59 10.09 -4.42 -8.11
C ILE A 59 8.87 -3.73 -8.71
N GLY A 60 9.04 -2.48 -9.13
CA GLY A 60 7.97 -1.56 -9.50
C GLY A 60 7.51 -0.73 -8.31
N TYR A 61 8.09 0.46 -8.11
CA TYR A 61 7.80 1.34 -6.99
C TYR A 61 6.84 2.47 -7.41
N GLY A 62 5.78 2.09 -8.14
CA GLY A 62 4.66 2.97 -8.46
C GLY A 62 3.67 3.09 -7.31
N VAL A 63 2.45 3.53 -7.61
CA VAL A 63 1.37 3.71 -6.60
C VAL A 63 1.12 2.43 -5.81
N GLN A 64 0.95 1.29 -6.51
CA GLN A 64 0.69 0.01 -5.84
C GLN A 64 1.90 -0.47 -5.03
N GLY A 65 3.11 -0.37 -5.59
CA GLY A 65 4.34 -0.73 -4.88
C GLY A 65 4.59 0.09 -3.61
N HIS A 66 4.21 1.36 -3.60
CA HIS A 66 4.22 2.18 -2.36
C HIS A 66 3.26 1.61 -1.32
N MET A 67 1.99 1.39 -1.69
CA MET A 67 0.96 0.93 -0.75
C MET A 67 1.25 -0.47 -0.20
N ASP A 68 1.74 -1.36 -1.06
CA ASP A 68 2.09 -2.74 -0.68
C ASP A 68 3.29 -2.73 0.28
N LEU A 69 4.32 -1.94 -0.02
CA LEU A 69 5.48 -1.79 0.86
C LEU A 69 5.08 -1.20 2.22
N ASP A 70 4.27 -0.14 2.22
CA ASP A 70 3.81 0.51 3.44
C ASP A 70 3.05 -0.44 4.35
N THR A 71 2.21 -1.28 3.74
CA THR A 71 1.45 -2.30 4.46
C THR A 71 2.36 -3.40 4.97
N ALA A 72 3.31 -3.86 4.15
CA ALA A 72 4.26 -4.90 4.54
C ALA A 72 5.14 -4.47 5.71
N LEU A 73 5.61 -3.23 5.73
CA LEU A 73 6.45 -2.68 6.81
C LEU A 73 5.70 -2.48 8.14
N LYS A 74 4.36 -2.52 8.15
CA LYS A 74 3.57 -2.56 9.39
C LYS A 74 3.64 -3.93 10.07
N VAL A 75 4.02 -4.98 9.35
CA VAL A 75 4.17 -6.32 9.92
C VAL A 75 5.50 -6.39 10.67
N PRO A 76 5.49 -6.68 11.99
CA PRO A 76 6.73 -6.82 12.74
C PRO A 76 7.65 -7.85 12.08
N GLY A 77 8.96 -7.57 12.06
CA GLY A 77 9.97 -8.45 11.46
C GLY A 77 10.19 -8.29 9.96
N VAL A 78 9.37 -7.51 9.25
CA VAL A 78 9.59 -7.20 7.83
C VAL A 78 10.54 -6.01 7.69
N GLU A 79 11.58 -6.16 6.88
CA GLU A 79 12.59 -5.13 6.60
C GLU A 79 12.70 -4.88 5.09
N LEU A 80 12.94 -3.63 4.69
CA LEU A 80 13.21 -3.29 3.29
C LEU A 80 14.70 -3.49 2.97
N ALA A 81 15.00 -4.33 1.98
CA ALA A 81 16.38 -4.55 1.52
C ALA A 81 16.75 -3.74 0.27
N GLY A 82 15.78 -3.39 -0.57
CA GLY A 82 16.03 -2.59 -1.75
C GLY A 82 14.83 -2.42 -2.67
N ILE A 83 14.93 -1.44 -3.56
CA ILE A 83 13.86 -1.06 -4.49
C ILE A 83 14.38 -1.04 -5.92
N CYS A 84 13.59 -1.56 -6.84
CA CYS A 84 13.83 -1.52 -8.27
C CYS A 84 12.70 -0.78 -8.99
N ASP A 85 13.04 0.22 -9.79
CA ASP A 85 12.12 0.91 -10.70
C ASP A 85 12.89 1.50 -11.89
N LEU A 86 12.24 1.66 -13.03
CA LEU A 86 12.86 2.23 -14.23
C LEU A 86 12.91 3.76 -14.19
N TYR A 87 12.04 4.41 -13.41
CA TYR A 87 11.95 5.85 -13.29
C TYR A 87 12.79 6.37 -12.11
N THR A 88 13.81 7.17 -12.42
CA THR A 88 14.77 7.69 -11.43
C THR A 88 14.10 8.45 -10.28
N GLY A 89 13.07 9.26 -10.56
CA GLY A 89 12.37 10.02 -9.51
C GLY A 89 11.72 9.14 -8.44
N ARG A 90 11.31 7.91 -8.78
CA ARG A 90 10.80 6.95 -7.77
C ARG A 90 11.92 6.39 -6.92
N LEU A 91 13.10 6.18 -7.48
CA LEU A 91 14.28 5.71 -6.74
C LEU A 91 14.80 6.80 -5.80
N GLU A 92 14.80 8.05 -6.25
CA GLU A 92 15.14 9.22 -5.42
C GLU A 92 14.15 9.35 -4.26
N ASN A 93 12.85 9.31 -4.54
CA ASN A 93 11.82 9.35 -3.50
C ASN A 93 11.94 8.19 -2.49
N ALA A 94 12.28 6.99 -2.96
CA ALA A 94 12.55 5.85 -2.08
C ALA A 94 13.71 6.14 -1.10
N LYS A 95 14.80 6.73 -1.58
CA LYS A 95 15.94 7.12 -0.74
C LYS A 95 15.61 8.24 0.23
N GLU A 96 14.85 9.23 -0.20
CA GLU A 96 14.37 10.30 0.69
C GLU A 96 13.55 9.72 1.85
N ARG A 97 12.75 8.69 1.57
CA ARG A 97 11.84 8.10 2.55
C ARG A 97 12.50 7.10 3.49
N PHE A 98 13.38 6.24 2.97
CA PHE A 98 13.93 5.10 3.70
C PHE A 98 15.43 5.23 4.00
N GLY A 99 16.06 6.33 3.56
CA GLY A 99 17.48 6.63 3.78
C GLY A 99 18.32 6.58 2.51
N ASN A 100 19.33 7.45 2.44
CA ASN A 100 20.21 7.59 1.27
C ASN A 100 21.00 6.32 0.93
N ASP A 101 21.25 5.48 1.94
CA ASP A 101 21.94 4.20 1.83
C ASP A 101 21.03 3.06 1.32
N LEU A 102 19.73 3.32 1.14
CA LEU A 102 18.82 2.34 0.55
C LEU A 102 19.35 1.93 -0.82
N TYR A 103 19.47 0.61 -1.03
CA TYR A 103 19.82 0.08 -2.32
C TYR A 103 18.69 0.27 -3.32
N THR A 104 19.02 0.94 -4.41
CA THR A 104 18.12 1.17 -5.54
C THR A 104 18.76 0.69 -6.83
N THR A 105 18.01 0.02 -7.69
CA THR A 105 18.47 -0.38 -9.02
C THR A 105 17.40 -0.11 -10.08
N ARG A 106 17.83 -0.04 -11.35
CA ARG A 106 16.92 0.00 -12.51
C ARG A 106 16.78 -1.37 -13.18
N ASN A 107 17.52 -2.38 -12.70
CA ASN A 107 17.49 -3.75 -13.19
C ASN A 107 17.07 -4.70 -12.07
N TYR A 108 15.88 -5.29 -12.19
CA TYR A 108 15.34 -6.15 -11.14
C TYR A 108 16.20 -7.38 -10.88
N LYS A 109 16.97 -7.85 -11.87
CA LYS A 109 17.84 -9.01 -11.70
C LYS A 109 18.93 -8.77 -10.66
N ASP A 110 19.44 -7.55 -10.56
CA ASP A 110 20.44 -7.20 -9.53
C ASP A 110 19.83 -7.34 -8.13
N LEU A 111 18.55 -6.97 -7.97
CA LEU A 111 17.83 -7.15 -6.71
C LEU A 111 17.55 -8.63 -6.42
N LEU A 112 17.29 -9.45 -7.44
CA LEU A 112 17.10 -10.90 -7.29
C LEU A 112 18.39 -11.66 -6.96
N ASP A 113 19.54 -11.15 -7.40
CA ASP A 113 20.85 -11.77 -7.16
C ASP A 113 21.39 -11.50 -5.74
N ARG A 114 20.79 -10.57 -5.02
CA ARG A 114 21.13 -10.28 -3.63
C ARG A 114 20.75 -11.43 -2.70
N LYS A 115 21.73 -11.92 -1.93
CA LYS A 115 21.53 -13.02 -0.97
C LYS A 115 20.73 -12.61 0.27
N ASP A 116 20.69 -11.33 0.59
CA ASP A 116 20.00 -10.78 1.74
C ASP A 116 18.55 -10.36 1.45
N VAL A 117 18.05 -10.63 0.25
CA VAL A 117 16.63 -10.48 -0.12
C VAL A 117 15.97 -11.85 -0.01
N ASP A 118 14.99 -12.00 0.88
CA ASP A 118 14.26 -13.25 1.10
C ASP A 118 13.04 -13.36 0.18
N ALA A 119 12.34 -12.24 0.00
CA ALA A 119 11.10 -12.15 -0.75
C ALA A 119 11.04 -10.90 -1.63
N VAL A 120 10.22 -10.93 -2.68
CA VAL A 120 9.97 -9.77 -3.54
C VAL A 120 8.49 -9.45 -3.70
N LEU A 121 8.18 -8.15 -3.67
CA LEU A 121 6.90 -7.59 -4.10
C LEU A 121 7.04 -7.20 -5.57
N ILE A 122 6.29 -7.85 -6.46
CA ILE A 122 6.26 -7.57 -7.89
C ILE A 122 5.01 -6.73 -8.18
N CYS A 123 5.22 -5.43 -8.34
CA CYS A 123 4.17 -4.42 -8.51
C CYS A 123 4.39 -3.64 -9.83
N THR A 124 4.88 -4.32 -10.86
CA THR A 124 5.13 -3.75 -12.19
C THR A 124 3.84 -3.69 -13.03
N HIS A 125 3.98 -3.32 -14.31
CA HIS A 125 2.94 -3.59 -15.30
C HIS A 125 2.75 -5.11 -15.49
N ASP A 126 1.52 -5.54 -15.76
CA ASP A 126 1.09 -6.95 -15.77
C ASP A 126 1.84 -7.85 -16.78
N VAL A 127 2.19 -7.32 -17.95
CA VAL A 127 3.01 -8.02 -18.97
C VAL A 127 4.36 -8.54 -18.43
N TRP A 128 4.87 -7.94 -17.36
CA TRP A 128 6.15 -8.34 -16.75
C TRP A 128 6.01 -9.32 -15.60
N HIS A 129 4.81 -9.52 -15.06
CA HIS A 129 4.59 -10.31 -13.85
C HIS A 129 5.06 -11.75 -13.99
N SER A 130 4.68 -12.42 -15.08
CA SER A 130 5.03 -13.83 -15.31
C SER A 130 6.55 -14.00 -15.38
N ARG A 131 7.24 -13.18 -16.18
CA ARG A 131 8.70 -13.21 -16.32
C ARG A 131 9.43 -12.97 -15.01
N ILE A 132 9.10 -11.89 -14.30
CA ILE A 132 9.79 -11.53 -13.05
C ILE A 132 9.51 -12.57 -11.97
N THR A 133 8.29 -13.11 -11.91
CA THR A 133 7.93 -14.19 -10.98
C THR A 133 8.75 -15.44 -11.23
N LEU A 134 8.86 -15.89 -12.48
CA LEU A 134 9.67 -17.05 -12.84
C LEU A 134 11.15 -16.84 -12.48
N ASP A 135 11.71 -15.67 -12.79
CA ASP A 135 13.09 -15.33 -12.46
C ASP A 135 13.31 -15.30 -10.93
N ALA A 136 12.38 -14.73 -10.16
CA ALA A 136 12.46 -14.66 -8.71
C ALA A 136 12.38 -16.04 -8.05
N LEU A 137 11.44 -16.89 -8.48
CA LEU A 137 11.30 -18.25 -8.00
C LEU A 137 12.52 -19.10 -8.35
N ALA A 138 13.09 -18.94 -9.56
CA ALA A 138 14.32 -19.61 -9.97
C ALA A 138 15.53 -19.19 -9.12
N LYS A 139 15.54 -17.95 -8.60
CA LYS A 139 16.53 -17.44 -7.64
C LYS A 139 16.21 -17.79 -6.19
N GLY A 140 15.17 -18.60 -5.95
CA GLY A 140 14.79 -19.10 -4.63
C GLY A 140 14.15 -18.04 -3.73
N LYS A 141 13.59 -16.97 -4.31
CA LYS A 141 12.88 -15.91 -3.59
C LYS A 141 11.43 -16.29 -3.34
N HIS A 142 10.88 -15.88 -2.20
CA HIS A 142 9.44 -15.84 -2.01
C HIS A 142 8.85 -14.69 -2.82
N VAL A 143 7.62 -14.84 -3.31
CA VAL A 143 7.03 -13.88 -4.25
C VAL A 143 5.62 -13.50 -3.82
N TYR A 144 5.40 -12.20 -3.69
CA TYR A 144 4.08 -11.60 -3.77
C TYR A 144 3.99 -10.87 -5.12
N CYS A 145 3.03 -11.24 -5.96
CA CYS A 145 2.86 -10.67 -7.28
C CYS A 145 1.49 -10.01 -7.38
N GLU A 146 1.46 -8.73 -7.74
CA GLU A 146 0.21 -8.01 -7.90
C GLU A 146 -0.71 -8.59 -8.98
N LYS A 147 -2.00 -8.28 -8.87
CA LYS A 147 -3.00 -8.73 -9.85
C LYS A 147 -3.04 -7.79 -11.06
N PRO A 148 -3.31 -8.32 -12.28
CA PRO A 148 -3.47 -9.73 -12.61
C PRO A 148 -2.13 -10.48 -12.59
N MET A 149 -2.15 -11.76 -12.20
CA MET A 149 -0.93 -12.59 -12.07
C MET A 149 -0.14 -12.70 -13.38
N VAL A 150 -0.84 -12.73 -14.51
CA VAL A 150 -0.29 -12.88 -15.85
C VAL A 150 -1.07 -12.05 -16.84
N TYR A 151 -0.43 -11.69 -17.95
CA TYR A 151 -1.09 -10.99 -19.05
C TYR A 151 -1.82 -11.95 -20.00
N LYS A 152 -1.24 -13.14 -20.24
CA LYS A 152 -1.86 -14.20 -21.06
C LYS A 152 -2.15 -15.45 -20.23
N ILE A 153 -3.27 -16.11 -20.51
CA ILE A 153 -3.64 -17.38 -19.85
C ILE A 153 -2.53 -18.43 -20.00
N SER A 154 -1.88 -18.49 -21.16
CA SER A 154 -0.77 -19.41 -21.45
C SER A 154 0.43 -19.25 -20.51
N GLU A 155 0.59 -18.10 -19.87
CA GLU A 155 1.69 -17.82 -18.93
C GLU A 155 1.37 -18.34 -17.51
N GLY A 156 0.09 -18.62 -17.20
CA GLY A 156 -0.33 -19.03 -15.87
C GLY A 156 0.21 -20.40 -15.45
N TYR A 157 0.09 -21.41 -16.31
CA TYR A 157 0.57 -22.77 -16.01
C TYR A 157 2.08 -22.83 -15.73
N PRO A 158 2.96 -22.18 -16.52
CA PRO A 158 4.37 -22.07 -16.17
C PRO A 158 4.64 -21.46 -14.79
N VAL A 159 3.95 -20.38 -14.43
CA VAL A 159 4.10 -19.73 -13.12
C VAL A 159 3.68 -20.68 -12.00
N MET A 160 2.54 -21.34 -12.13
CA MET A 160 2.06 -22.32 -11.13
C MET A 160 3.03 -23.49 -10.97
N ALA A 161 3.56 -24.02 -12.08
CA ALA A 161 4.53 -25.12 -12.05
C ALA A 161 5.84 -24.69 -11.39
N ALA A 162 6.33 -23.48 -11.69
CA ALA A 162 7.53 -22.93 -11.06
C ALA A 162 7.35 -22.69 -9.56
N ALA A 163 6.20 -22.14 -9.15
CA ALA A 163 5.88 -21.93 -7.74
C ALA A 163 5.91 -23.27 -6.98
N LYS A 164 5.23 -24.29 -7.49
CA LYS A 164 5.22 -25.64 -6.91
C LYS A 164 6.62 -26.26 -6.87
N LYS A 165 7.40 -26.14 -7.94
CA LYS A 165 8.76 -26.72 -8.04
C LYS A 165 9.76 -26.03 -7.10
N SER A 166 9.64 -24.73 -6.91
CA SER A 166 10.59 -23.93 -6.12
C SER A 166 10.54 -24.22 -4.61
N GLY A 167 9.41 -24.73 -4.11
CA GLY A 167 9.15 -24.84 -2.68
C GLY A 167 9.03 -23.49 -1.96
N LYS A 168 8.96 -22.38 -2.72
CA LYS A 168 8.82 -21.02 -2.19
C LYS A 168 7.35 -20.62 -2.11
N VAL A 169 7.07 -19.69 -1.20
CA VAL A 169 5.74 -19.10 -1.08
C VAL A 169 5.52 -18.19 -2.28
N PHE A 170 4.39 -18.40 -2.96
CA PHE A 170 3.91 -17.57 -4.04
C PHE A 170 2.48 -17.12 -3.73
N GLN A 171 2.25 -15.81 -3.69
CA GLN A 171 0.96 -15.22 -3.43
C GLN A 171 0.61 -14.18 -4.50
N VAL A 172 -0.62 -14.24 -5.01
CA VAL A 172 -1.16 -13.22 -5.89
C VAL A 172 -1.83 -12.14 -5.05
N GLY A 173 -1.68 -10.87 -5.43
CA GLY A 173 -2.19 -9.69 -4.74
C GLY A 173 -3.71 -9.48 -4.80
N SER A 174 -4.48 -10.53 -4.53
CA SER A 174 -5.94 -10.48 -4.44
C SER A 174 -6.39 -9.97 -3.06
N GLN A 175 -5.96 -8.77 -2.68
CA GLN A 175 -6.08 -8.22 -1.31
C GLN A 175 -7.51 -8.23 -0.75
N ARG A 176 -8.52 -7.98 -1.59
CA ARG A 176 -9.93 -7.93 -1.15
C ARG A 176 -10.42 -9.25 -0.54
N VAL A 177 -10.00 -10.38 -1.10
CA VAL A 177 -10.42 -11.70 -0.57
C VAL A 177 -9.75 -12.04 0.76
N SER A 178 -8.68 -11.33 1.12
CA SER A 178 -7.99 -11.44 2.42
C SER A 178 -8.46 -10.37 3.43
N SER A 179 -9.45 -9.55 3.09
CA SER A 179 -9.89 -8.46 3.96
C SER A 179 -10.83 -8.96 5.07
N LEU A 180 -10.71 -8.36 6.26
CA LEU A 180 -11.58 -8.65 7.40
C LEU A 180 -13.06 -8.38 7.08
N GLY A 181 -13.36 -7.38 6.25
CA GLY A 181 -14.72 -7.08 5.82
C GLY A 181 -15.34 -8.22 5.01
N TYR A 182 -14.59 -8.79 4.05
CA TYR A 182 -15.07 -9.94 3.27
C TYR A 182 -15.14 -11.22 4.11
N LEU A 183 -14.21 -11.40 5.05
CA LEU A 183 -14.30 -12.49 6.02
C LEU A 183 -15.59 -12.39 6.84
N LYS A 184 -15.92 -11.20 7.35
CA LYS A 184 -17.16 -10.97 8.08
C LYS A 184 -18.40 -11.15 7.19
N ALA A 185 -18.38 -10.64 5.97
CA ALA A 185 -19.48 -10.86 5.02
C ALA A 185 -19.73 -12.36 4.76
N LYS A 186 -18.66 -13.17 4.65
CA LYS A 186 -18.76 -14.63 4.52
C LYS A 186 -19.41 -15.27 5.75
N GLU A 187 -19.05 -14.84 6.95
CA GLU A 187 -19.68 -15.33 8.19
C GLU A 187 -21.18 -15.01 8.23
N LEU A 188 -21.56 -13.78 7.90
CA LEU A 188 -22.95 -13.33 7.90
C LEU A 188 -23.79 -14.08 6.87
N LEU A 189 -23.22 -14.36 5.69
CA LEU A 189 -23.88 -15.17 4.67
C LEU A 189 -24.08 -16.62 5.16
N ALA A 190 -23.05 -17.23 5.77
CA ALA A 190 -23.17 -18.59 6.30
C ALA A 190 -24.18 -18.69 7.46
N ALA A 191 -24.40 -17.59 8.19
CA ALA A 191 -25.41 -17.49 9.24
C ALA A 191 -26.83 -17.20 8.73
N GLY A 192 -27.01 -16.97 7.41
CA GLY A 192 -28.30 -16.61 6.82
C GLY A 192 -28.75 -15.17 7.10
N GLU A 193 -27.86 -14.30 7.60
CA GLU A 193 -28.20 -12.91 7.94
C GLU A 193 -28.32 -12.01 6.70
N ILE A 194 -27.64 -12.35 5.62
CA ILE A 194 -27.58 -11.56 4.38
C ILE A 194 -27.90 -12.39 3.11
N GLY A 195 -28.43 -13.61 3.26
CA GLY A 195 -28.81 -14.49 2.15
C GLY A 195 -28.99 -15.94 2.54
#